data_AF-A0A388JXW7-F1
#
_entry.id   AF-A0A388JXW7-F1
#
_cell.length_a   1.000
_cell.length_b   1.000
_cell.length_c   1.000
_cell.angle_alpha   90.00
_cell.angle_beta   90.00
_cell.angle_gamma   90.00
#
_symmetry.space_group_name_H-M   'P 1'
#
loop_
_entity.id
_entity.type
_entity.pdbx_description
1 polymer ?
#
loop_
_entity_poly.entity_id
_entity_poly.type
_entity_poly.pdbx_seq_one_letter_code
_entity_poly.pdbx_strand_id
1 'polypeptide(L)'
;MYLTNGPAGGNGNGYGGGNYNGGMGNLTPQGGQGGAGGALPGTSNSGCYNCGKLRHYARDCWTSRGHFNQQNQNTIDPELEEIKEHHRQLRRERQELEEKRKAEEEKKAREEDELRQNQDFARKMEELKLQLLMDLNEEWKKKNQEAELALKNATVKTRRLFAEKKTKLSLRMKIDKAIRCKAGVGVRKRINVKLRFDSCIKKSSIRKMAEDVIEARVTDRAVAKFLRTRIRIIWTRNRTVGEVLHNQKRFASDNVQVCRCRDLNLPRCDGHVVTRLSELPHAPSFVKNSKNITRPAARRAEPHALMRAVQEATRFLGGTTPVLTVPEDAYDGRRHQSTAWTTDEVKTWASQFEDLVMTPIDRNQGDTTLICPVIYRHAFGKVFLWNTNYEAVGTGEDEPANMAKSKKDFIDIGLRKLGPWRPGGRMGTAYVIPKHKDLGRWRPIAPSPSDPAAVAQRRVARALHYLLIRLSA
;
A
#
# COMPACT_ATOMS: atom_id res chain seq x y z
N MET A 1 -37.45 30.59 11.23
CA MET A 1 -38.20 30.23 10.01
C MET A 1 -37.51 29.07 9.31
N TYR A 2 -38.23 27.99 9.10
CA TYR A 2 -37.66 26.69 8.80
C TYR A 2 -38.32 26.07 7.59
N LEU A 3 -37.51 25.42 6.75
CA LEU A 3 -37.94 24.89 5.47
C LEU A 3 -37.82 23.38 5.49
N THR A 4 -38.94 22.68 5.32
CA THR A 4 -38.96 21.25 5.00
C THR A 4 -38.95 21.12 3.48
N ASN A 5 -37.80 20.76 2.89
CA ASN A 5 -37.68 20.61 1.45
C ASN A 5 -38.42 19.35 0.95
N GLY A 6 -39.25 19.51 -0.09
CA GLY A 6 -39.63 18.41 -0.99
C GLY A 6 -38.43 17.91 -1.83
N PRO A 7 -38.57 16.79 -2.56
CA PRO A 7 -37.44 16.09 -3.17
C PRO A 7 -36.92 16.83 -4.41
N ALA A 8 -35.88 17.67 -4.24
CA ALA A 8 -35.13 18.27 -5.34
C ALA A 8 -33.92 17.39 -5.71
N GLY A 9 -33.88 16.95 -6.96
CA GLY A 9 -32.89 16.02 -7.51
C GLY A 9 -31.52 16.63 -7.83
N GLY A 10 -30.57 15.72 -8.02
CA GLY A 10 -29.54 15.79 -9.06
C GLY A 10 -28.35 16.74 -8.89
N ASN A 11 -27.25 16.22 -8.35
CA ASN A 11 -25.85 16.40 -8.81
C ASN A 11 -24.91 15.89 -7.68
N GLY A 12 -23.85 15.12 -7.88
CA GLY A 12 -23.03 14.89 -9.08
C GLY A 12 -21.58 14.83 -8.57
N ASN A 13 -21.22 13.76 -7.84
CA ASN A 13 -19.89 13.56 -7.29
C ASN A 13 -19.05 12.72 -8.27
N GLY A 14 -18.31 13.39 -9.15
CA GLY A 14 -17.26 12.76 -9.95
C GLY A 14 -15.97 12.64 -9.13
N TYR A 15 -15.68 11.44 -8.62
CA TYR A 15 -14.33 11.04 -8.21
C TYR A 15 -13.72 10.23 -9.36
N GLY A 16 -12.74 10.81 -10.07
CA GLY A 16 -11.96 10.12 -11.09
C GLY A 16 -10.48 10.24 -10.76
N GLY A 17 -9.92 9.21 -10.11
CA GLY A 17 -8.48 8.99 -10.04
C GLY A 17 -8.12 7.93 -11.06
N GLY A 18 -7.35 8.31 -12.09
CA GLY A 18 -6.77 7.41 -13.09
C GLY A 18 -5.27 7.36 -12.92
N ASN A 19 -4.76 6.23 -12.43
CA ASN A 19 -3.34 5.92 -12.31
C ASN A 19 -2.98 5.04 -13.50
N TYR A 20 -2.19 5.55 -14.45
CA TYR A 20 -1.65 4.77 -15.56
C TYR A 20 -0.34 4.12 -15.11
N ASN A 21 -0.32 2.79 -15.01
CA ASN A 21 0.91 2.02 -14.93
C ASN A 21 0.84 0.94 -16.01
N GLY A 22 1.57 1.16 -17.11
CA GLY A 22 1.71 0.21 -18.20
C GLY A 22 2.74 -0.85 -17.83
N GLY A 23 2.29 -2.10 -17.75
CA GLY A 23 3.14 -3.27 -17.71
C GLY A 23 3.10 -3.98 -19.06
N MET A 24 4.26 -4.11 -19.70
CA MET A 24 4.61 -5.12 -20.70
C MET A 24 5.91 -5.73 -20.18
N GLY A 25 6.21 -7.02 -20.29
CA GLY A 25 5.65 -8.10 -21.09
C GLY A 25 6.82 -9.07 -21.23
N ASN A 26 6.67 -10.26 -20.64
CA ASN A 26 7.71 -11.27 -20.49
C ASN A 26 7.52 -12.30 -21.60
N LEU A 27 8.53 -12.57 -22.45
CA LEU A 27 8.57 -13.75 -23.31
C LEU A 27 10.03 -14.22 -23.50
N THR A 28 10.30 -15.40 -22.94
CA THR A 28 11.41 -16.30 -23.28
C THR A 28 10.98 -17.28 -24.38
N PRO A 29 11.91 -17.72 -25.22
CA PRO A 29 12.20 -19.17 -25.35
C PRO A 29 13.73 -19.41 -25.45
N GLN A 30 14.31 -20.31 -24.66
CA GLN A 30 14.53 -21.75 -24.93
C GLN A 30 15.31 -22.05 -26.22
N GLY A 31 16.50 -22.63 -26.05
CA GLY A 31 17.14 -23.55 -27.00
C GLY A 31 18.53 -23.15 -27.49
N GLY A 32 19.51 -24.05 -27.34
CA GLY A 32 20.73 -24.05 -28.18
C GLY A 32 22.05 -24.25 -27.45
N GLN A 33 22.32 -25.48 -26.98
CA GLN A 33 23.67 -25.96 -26.69
C GLN A 33 24.36 -26.33 -28.02
N GLY A 34 25.55 -25.79 -28.25
CA GLY A 34 26.46 -26.19 -29.33
C GLY A 34 27.89 -26.09 -28.85
N GLY A 35 28.47 -27.25 -28.49
CA GLY A 35 29.87 -27.42 -28.10
C GLY A 35 30.66 -28.11 -29.20
N ALA A 36 31.93 -27.72 -29.30
CA ALA A 36 32.84 -27.98 -30.41
C ALA A 36 33.65 -29.28 -30.31
N GLY A 37 34.16 -29.73 -31.46
CA GLY A 37 35.56 -30.12 -31.63
C GLY A 37 35.95 -31.60 -31.54
N GLY A 38 36.67 -32.09 -32.56
CA GLY A 38 37.91 -32.85 -32.34
C GLY A 38 38.03 -34.29 -32.88
N ALA A 39 38.68 -34.42 -34.04
CA ALA A 39 39.75 -35.37 -34.41
C ALA A 39 39.58 -36.92 -34.44
N LEU A 40 39.90 -37.47 -35.63
CA LEU A 40 40.32 -38.85 -36.01
C LEU A 40 41.68 -39.26 -35.38
N PRO A 41 42.34 -40.44 -35.61
CA PRO A 41 42.13 -41.53 -36.61
C PRO A 41 42.43 -43.01 -36.16
N GLY A 42 42.26 -43.99 -37.07
CA GLY A 42 43.09 -45.22 -37.17
C GLY A 42 42.36 -46.58 -36.99
N THR A 43 42.17 -47.39 -38.06
CA THR A 43 43.01 -48.55 -38.50
C THR A 43 43.11 -49.69 -37.45
N SER A 44 42.81 -50.97 -37.65
CA SER A 44 43.19 -51.87 -38.76
C SER A 44 42.48 -53.24 -38.64
N ASN A 45 42.40 -53.92 -39.78
CA ASN A 45 41.89 -55.27 -40.05
C ASN A 45 42.97 -56.34 -39.71
N SER A 46 42.65 -57.45 -39.02
CA SER A 46 43.63 -58.52 -38.74
C SER A 46 43.10 -59.94 -38.99
N GLY A 47 43.51 -60.55 -40.11
CA GLY A 47 43.44 -62.00 -40.39
C GLY A 47 44.63 -62.77 -39.78
N CYS A 48 44.67 -64.09 -40.00
CA CYS A 48 45.71 -64.98 -39.45
C CYS A 48 47.13 -64.62 -39.96
N TYR A 49 48.06 -64.34 -39.04
CA TYR A 49 49.42 -63.86 -39.34
C TYR A 49 50.31 -64.82 -40.15
N ASN A 50 49.98 -66.11 -40.27
CA ASN A 50 50.80 -67.09 -41.01
C ASN A 50 50.29 -67.42 -42.43
N CYS A 51 49.05 -67.03 -42.80
CA CYS A 51 48.50 -67.31 -44.14
C CYS A 51 47.54 -66.25 -44.72
N GLY A 52 47.20 -65.20 -43.98
CA GLY A 52 46.42 -64.05 -44.46
C GLY A 52 44.89 -64.26 -44.60
N LYS A 53 44.33 -65.42 -44.21
CA LYS A 53 42.88 -65.69 -44.30
C LYS A 53 42.12 -65.34 -43.01
N LEU A 54 40.89 -64.85 -43.15
CA LEU A 54 39.97 -64.52 -42.04
C LEU A 54 39.31 -65.79 -41.46
N ARG A 55 39.04 -65.81 -40.15
CA ARG A 55 38.36 -66.88 -39.36
C ARG A 55 39.16 -68.09 -38.84
N HIS A 56 40.45 -67.95 -38.51
CA HIS A 56 41.14 -68.86 -37.56
C HIS A 56 42.31 -68.14 -36.88
N TYR A 57 42.69 -68.59 -35.68
CA TYR A 57 43.86 -68.07 -34.96
C TYR A 57 45.11 -68.87 -35.35
N ALA A 58 46.30 -68.26 -35.23
CA ALA A 58 47.58 -68.78 -35.72
C ALA A 58 47.99 -70.17 -35.17
N ARG A 59 47.33 -70.66 -34.11
CA ARG A 59 47.57 -71.99 -33.54
C ARG A 59 46.97 -73.15 -34.35
N ASP A 60 45.99 -72.88 -35.21
CA ASP A 60 45.24 -73.91 -35.95
C ASP A 60 45.64 -74.00 -37.45
N CYS A 61 46.79 -73.45 -37.82
CA CYS A 61 47.24 -73.34 -39.22
C CYS A 61 47.97 -74.63 -39.67
N TRP A 62 47.34 -75.41 -40.56
CA TRP A 62 47.80 -76.74 -41.03
C TRP A 62 49.03 -76.77 -41.95
N THR A 63 49.76 -75.67 -42.15
CA THR A 63 50.90 -75.58 -43.10
C THR A 63 52.30 -75.76 -42.49
N SER A 64 52.45 -76.14 -41.21
CA SER A 64 53.78 -76.31 -40.56
C SER A 64 54.07 -77.73 -40.05
N ARG A 65 54.10 -78.73 -40.95
CA ARG A 65 54.69 -80.06 -40.67
C ARG A 65 55.68 -80.48 -41.77
N GLY A 66 56.95 -80.65 -41.37
CA GLY A 66 58.04 -81.33 -42.08
C GLY A 66 59.21 -81.44 -41.09
N HIS A 67 59.61 -82.54 -40.46
CA HIS A 67 59.95 -83.93 -40.82
C HIS A 67 61.41 -84.10 -41.33
N PHE A 68 62.07 -85.13 -40.79
CA PHE A 68 63.34 -85.81 -41.13
C PHE A 68 64.60 -85.39 -40.32
N ASN A 69 65.57 -86.26 -40.00
CA ASN A 69 65.75 -87.72 -39.88
C ASN A 69 67.27 -87.92 -39.61
N GLN A 70 67.69 -88.87 -38.76
CA GLN A 70 68.80 -89.81 -39.03
C GLN A 70 69.35 -90.47 -37.75
N GLN A 71 69.41 -91.80 -37.81
CA GLN A 71 70.12 -92.72 -36.93
C GLN A 71 71.34 -93.30 -37.67
N ASN A 72 72.49 -93.41 -37.00
CA ASN A 72 73.56 -94.44 -37.06
C ASN A 72 74.76 -93.89 -36.23
N GLN A 73 75.64 -94.60 -35.51
CA GLN A 73 75.99 -96.03 -35.38
C GLN A 73 76.83 -96.21 -34.08
N ASN A 74 77.02 -97.46 -33.65
CA ASN A 74 77.71 -97.96 -32.44
C ASN A 74 79.20 -97.57 -32.27
N THR A 75 79.67 -97.39 -31.01
CA THR A 75 80.81 -98.12 -30.36
C THR A 75 80.96 -97.74 -28.87
N ILE A 76 81.36 -98.70 -28.03
CA ILE A 76 81.44 -98.64 -26.54
C ILE A 76 82.87 -98.28 -26.08
N ASP A 77 83.03 -97.35 -25.13
CA ASP A 77 84.30 -96.99 -24.47
C ASP A 77 84.09 -96.80 -22.94
N PRO A 78 84.74 -97.59 -22.04
CA PRO A 78 84.41 -97.68 -20.61
C PRO A 78 84.99 -96.59 -19.67
N GLU A 79 85.60 -95.53 -20.19
CA GLU A 79 86.21 -94.47 -19.35
C GLU A 79 85.34 -93.19 -19.22
N LEU A 80 84.17 -93.17 -19.88
CA LEU A 80 83.28 -92.00 -19.98
C LEU A 80 82.15 -91.97 -18.91
N GLU A 81 82.09 -92.95 -18.01
CA GLU A 81 81.03 -93.08 -16.99
C GLU A 81 81.20 -92.08 -15.83
N GLU A 82 82.42 -91.70 -15.47
CA GLU A 82 82.70 -90.80 -14.34
C GLU A 82 82.42 -89.31 -14.67
N ILE A 83 82.65 -88.87 -15.91
CA ILE A 83 82.35 -87.49 -16.36
C ILE A 83 80.84 -87.29 -16.57
N LYS A 84 80.10 -88.35 -16.93
CA LYS A 84 78.64 -88.34 -17.05
C LYS A 84 77.96 -88.17 -15.70
N GLU A 85 78.54 -88.67 -14.61
CA GLU A 85 77.98 -88.55 -13.26
C GLU A 85 78.06 -87.11 -12.74
N HIS A 86 79.18 -86.41 -12.97
CA HIS A 86 79.34 -85.00 -12.64
C HIS A 86 78.38 -84.10 -13.45
N HIS A 87 78.18 -84.40 -14.73
CA HIS A 87 77.16 -83.73 -15.56
C HIS A 87 75.71 -84.04 -15.13
N ARG A 88 75.46 -85.18 -14.48
CA ARG A 88 74.16 -85.52 -13.87
C ARG A 88 73.90 -84.74 -12.58
N GLN A 89 74.93 -84.36 -11.83
CA GLN A 89 74.80 -83.50 -10.64
C GLN A 89 74.60 -82.03 -11.01
N LEU A 90 75.39 -81.49 -11.94
CA LEU A 90 75.25 -80.10 -12.42
C LEU A 90 73.89 -79.83 -13.08
N ARG A 91 73.31 -80.81 -13.77
CA ARG A 91 71.93 -80.70 -14.30
C ARG A 91 70.87 -80.74 -13.20
N ARG A 92 71.09 -81.51 -12.13
CA ARG A 92 70.18 -81.56 -10.97
C ARG A 92 70.20 -80.25 -10.20
N GLU A 93 71.37 -79.68 -9.89
CA GLU A 93 71.46 -78.37 -9.24
C GLU A 93 70.87 -77.25 -10.10
N ARG A 94 71.08 -77.29 -11.42
CA ARG A 94 70.47 -76.31 -12.34
C ARG A 94 68.94 -76.42 -12.37
N GLN A 95 68.40 -77.64 -12.33
CA GLN A 95 66.96 -77.89 -12.25
C GLN A 95 66.38 -77.42 -10.91
N GLU A 96 67.05 -77.69 -9.78
CA GLU A 96 66.61 -77.21 -8.47
C GLU A 96 66.65 -75.68 -8.34
N LEU A 97 67.67 -75.02 -8.92
CA LEU A 97 67.74 -73.55 -8.90
C LEU A 97 66.66 -72.93 -9.81
N GLU A 98 66.37 -73.56 -10.94
CA GLU A 98 65.31 -73.14 -11.86
C GLU A 98 63.90 -73.39 -11.27
N GLU A 99 63.71 -74.49 -10.54
CA GLU A 99 62.48 -74.78 -9.79
C GLU A 99 62.29 -73.82 -8.61
N LYS A 100 63.36 -73.49 -7.86
CA LYS A 100 63.30 -72.44 -6.83
C LYS A 100 62.94 -71.08 -7.42
N ARG A 101 63.52 -70.73 -8.57
CA ARG A 101 63.18 -69.47 -9.27
C ARG A 101 61.73 -69.46 -9.74
N LYS A 102 61.21 -70.57 -10.27
CA LYS A 102 59.79 -70.71 -10.65
C LYS A 102 58.86 -70.64 -9.45
N ALA A 103 59.21 -71.27 -8.33
CA ALA A 103 58.41 -71.22 -7.10
C ALA A 103 58.39 -69.81 -6.48
N GLU A 104 59.50 -69.08 -6.53
CA GLU A 104 59.58 -67.69 -6.08
C GLU A 104 58.83 -66.73 -7.00
N GLU A 105 58.94 -66.90 -8.33
CA GLU A 105 58.14 -66.16 -9.31
C GLU A 105 56.64 -66.44 -9.17
N GLU A 106 56.25 -67.69 -8.91
CA GLU A 106 54.85 -68.08 -8.68
C GLU A 106 54.32 -67.49 -7.36
N LYS A 107 55.13 -67.48 -6.30
CA LYS A 107 54.77 -66.84 -5.04
C LYS A 107 54.61 -65.32 -5.20
N LYS A 108 55.53 -64.67 -5.93
CA LYS A 108 55.46 -63.25 -6.26
C LYS A 108 54.23 -62.92 -7.12
N ALA A 109 53.86 -63.79 -8.05
CA ALA A 109 52.64 -63.65 -8.84
C ALA A 109 51.38 -63.75 -7.98
N ARG A 110 51.33 -64.67 -7.01
CA ARG A 110 50.20 -64.76 -6.06
C ARG A 110 50.10 -63.54 -5.15
N GLU A 111 51.23 -63.06 -4.62
CA GLU A 111 51.28 -61.85 -3.77
C GLU A 111 50.87 -60.59 -4.56
N GLU A 112 51.25 -60.50 -5.84
CA GLU A 112 50.83 -59.39 -6.72
C GLU A 112 49.32 -59.45 -7.03
N ASP A 113 48.77 -60.65 -7.28
CA ASP A 113 47.34 -60.82 -7.51
C ASP A 113 46.50 -60.54 -6.24
N GLU A 114 46.97 -60.93 -5.05
CA GLU A 114 46.34 -60.56 -3.78
C GLU A 114 46.38 -59.04 -3.54
N LEU A 115 47.49 -58.37 -3.89
CA LEU A 115 47.58 -56.92 -3.82
C LEU A 115 46.59 -56.23 -4.76
N ARG A 116 46.43 -56.75 -6.00
CA ARG A 116 45.43 -56.24 -6.96
C ARG A 116 44.01 -56.43 -6.44
N GLN A 117 43.69 -57.60 -5.88
CA GLN A 117 42.37 -57.85 -5.28
C GLN A 117 42.11 -56.90 -4.11
N ASN A 118 43.08 -56.70 -3.22
CA ASN A 118 42.96 -55.77 -2.10
C ASN A 118 42.77 -54.32 -2.56
N GLN A 119 43.47 -53.89 -3.62
CA GLN A 119 43.28 -52.57 -4.23
C GLN A 119 41.88 -52.44 -4.86
N ASP A 120 41.38 -53.48 -5.51
CA ASP A 120 40.04 -53.48 -6.09
C ASP A 120 38.93 -53.50 -5.03
N PHE A 121 39.13 -54.20 -3.92
CA PHE A 121 38.23 -54.13 -2.76
C PHE A 121 38.22 -52.74 -2.14
N ALA A 122 39.39 -52.11 -1.96
CA ALA A 122 39.48 -50.74 -1.43
C ALA A 122 38.76 -49.73 -2.35
N ARG A 123 38.96 -49.84 -3.67
CA ARG A 123 38.31 -48.99 -4.68
C ARG A 123 36.80 -49.15 -4.66
N LYS A 124 36.30 -50.40 -4.62
CA LYS A 124 34.87 -50.70 -4.52
C LYS A 124 34.25 -50.18 -3.21
N MET A 125 34.99 -50.25 -2.11
CA MET A 125 34.53 -49.73 -0.83
C MET A 125 34.40 -48.19 -0.86
N GLU A 126 35.35 -47.51 -1.52
CA GLU A 126 35.32 -46.06 -1.70
C GLU A 126 34.20 -45.61 -2.64
N GLU A 127 33.95 -46.36 -3.71
CA GLU A 127 32.82 -46.15 -4.61
C GLU A 127 31.47 -46.32 -3.88
N LEU A 128 31.33 -47.37 -3.07
CA LEU A 128 30.13 -47.58 -2.24
C LEU A 128 29.94 -46.44 -1.23
N LYS A 129 31.03 -45.94 -0.63
CA LYS A 129 30.99 -44.82 0.31
C LYS A 129 30.53 -43.53 -0.39
N LEU A 130 31.01 -43.26 -1.60
CA LEU A 130 30.58 -42.10 -2.39
C LEU A 130 29.11 -42.22 -2.76
N GLN A 131 28.65 -43.41 -3.16
CA GLN A 131 27.24 -43.65 -3.47
C GLN A 131 26.34 -43.36 -2.25
N LEU A 132 26.69 -43.86 -1.07
CA LEU A 132 25.94 -43.60 0.17
C LEU A 132 25.90 -42.10 0.53
N LEU A 133 26.99 -41.37 0.31
CA LEU A 133 27.03 -39.91 0.54
C LEU A 133 26.14 -39.15 -0.43
N MET A 134 26.10 -39.56 -1.71
CA MET A 134 25.20 -39.00 -2.70
C MET A 134 23.74 -39.23 -2.31
N ASP A 135 23.37 -40.46 -1.96
CA ASP A 135 22.02 -40.85 -1.56
C ASP A 135 21.56 -40.08 -0.30
N LEU A 136 22.43 -39.98 0.73
CA LEU A 136 22.16 -39.19 1.95
C LEU A 136 21.95 -37.70 1.65
N ASN A 137 22.74 -37.13 0.75
CA ASN A 137 22.62 -35.71 0.38
C ASN A 137 21.34 -35.45 -0.43
N GLU A 138 20.95 -36.38 -1.31
CA GLU A 138 19.67 -36.32 -2.02
C GLU A 138 18.48 -36.42 -1.06
N GLU A 139 18.52 -37.36 -0.10
CA GLU A 139 17.50 -37.44 0.94
C GLU A 139 17.40 -36.16 1.77
N TRP A 140 18.54 -35.59 2.16
CA TRP A 140 18.56 -34.36 2.94
C TRP A 140 17.97 -33.19 2.15
N LYS A 141 18.33 -33.04 0.86
CA LYS A 141 17.74 -32.02 -0.03
C LYS A 141 16.24 -32.21 -0.16
N LYS A 142 15.76 -33.45 -0.33
CA LYS A 142 14.34 -33.79 -0.43
C LYS A 142 13.60 -33.41 0.85
N LYS A 143 14.10 -33.82 2.02
CA LYS A 143 13.51 -33.47 3.33
C LYS A 143 13.49 -31.96 3.57
N ASN A 144 14.52 -31.23 3.16
CA ASN A 144 14.58 -29.77 3.31
C ASN A 144 13.58 -29.06 2.39
N GLN A 145 13.44 -29.52 1.14
CA GLN A 145 12.41 -29.01 0.22
C GLN A 145 10.99 -29.30 0.73
N GLU A 146 10.75 -30.51 1.26
CA GLU A 146 9.48 -30.87 1.88
C GLU A 146 9.16 -29.96 3.08
N ALA A 147 10.14 -29.66 3.94
CA ALA A 147 9.99 -28.74 5.06
C ALA A 147 9.66 -27.31 4.61
N GLU A 148 10.35 -26.81 3.58
CA GLU A 148 10.09 -25.47 3.02
C GLU A 148 8.69 -25.40 2.37
N LEU A 149 8.29 -26.44 1.64
CA LEU A 149 6.96 -26.54 1.05
C LEU A 149 5.88 -26.62 2.14
N ALA A 150 6.12 -27.36 3.21
CA ALA A 150 5.22 -27.43 4.37
C ALA A 150 5.06 -26.05 5.03
N LEU A 151 6.14 -25.28 5.19
CA LEU A 151 6.09 -23.93 5.74
C LEU A 151 5.29 -22.97 4.84
N LYS A 152 5.53 -23.02 3.52
CA LYS A 152 4.78 -22.25 2.51
C LYS A 152 3.29 -22.62 2.51
N ASN A 153 2.98 -23.91 2.55
CA ASN A 153 1.60 -24.39 2.59
C ASN A 153 0.90 -24.00 3.91
N ALA A 154 1.59 -24.06 5.04
CA ALA A 154 1.06 -23.60 6.33
C ALA A 154 0.76 -22.09 6.33
N THR A 155 1.64 -21.27 5.74
CA THR A 155 1.42 -19.82 5.60
C THR A 155 0.29 -19.49 4.63
N VAL A 156 0.14 -20.23 3.52
CA VAL A 156 -0.97 -20.07 2.58
C VAL A 156 -2.30 -20.51 3.22
N LYS A 157 -2.32 -21.63 3.94
CA LYS A 157 -3.51 -22.15 4.63
C LYS A 157 -3.97 -21.20 5.73
N THR A 158 -3.05 -20.65 6.53
CA THR A 158 -3.37 -19.59 7.50
C THR A 158 -3.83 -18.30 6.81
N ARG A 159 -3.23 -17.88 5.70
CA ARG A 159 -3.73 -16.72 4.90
C ARG A 159 -5.15 -16.94 4.38
N ARG A 160 -5.50 -18.17 3.96
CA ARG A 160 -6.85 -18.53 3.49
C ARG A 160 -7.89 -18.57 4.61
N LEU A 161 -7.53 -19.02 5.82
CA LEU A 161 -8.41 -18.97 7.00
C LEU A 161 -8.82 -17.53 7.38
N PHE A 162 -8.01 -16.54 6.98
CA PHE A 162 -8.34 -15.12 7.12
C PHE A 162 -8.73 -14.46 5.80
N ALA A 163 -9.13 -15.19 4.75
CA ALA A 163 -9.51 -14.56 3.49
C ALA A 163 -10.73 -13.62 3.69
N GLU A 164 -11.73 -14.10 4.43
CA GLU A 164 -12.97 -13.38 4.67
C GLU A 164 -12.78 -12.07 5.46
N LYS A 165 -13.40 -11.00 4.94
CA LYS A 165 -13.37 -9.66 5.54
C LYS A 165 -13.92 -9.64 6.98
N LYS A 166 -14.93 -10.47 7.25
CA LYS A 166 -15.56 -10.61 8.57
C LYS A 166 -14.59 -11.25 9.58
N THR A 167 -13.93 -12.33 9.21
CA THR A 167 -12.95 -13.05 10.05
C THR A 167 -11.73 -12.19 10.36
N LYS A 168 -11.18 -11.48 9.36
CA LYS A 168 -10.11 -10.49 9.56
C LYS A 168 -10.51 -9.38 10.53
N LEU A 169 -11.72 -8.84 10.40
CA LEU A 169 -12.19 -7.79 11.30
C LEU A 169 -12.36 -8.32 12.72
N SER A 170 -12.96 -9.51 12.88
CA SER A 170 -13.13 -10.17 14.18
C SER A 170 -11.79 -10.40 14.88
N LEU A 171 -10.80 -10.97 14.18
CA LEU A 171 -9.46 -11.17 14.74
C LEU A 171 -8.82 -9.85 15.16
N ARG A 172 -8.88 -8.81 14.30
CA ARG A 172 -8.35 -7.48 14.65
C ARG A 172 -9.01 -6.90 15.89
N MET A 173 -10.31 -7.12 16.09
CA MET A 173 -11.02 -6.68 17.30
C MET A 173 -10.59 -7.46 18.53
N LYS A 174 -10.41 -8.78 18.42
CA LYS A 174 -9.91 -9.63 19.53
C LYS A 174 -8.49 -9.22 19.94
N ILE A 175 -7.59 -9.01 18.97
CA ILE A 175 -6.22 -8.55 19.21
C ILE A 175 -6.23 -7.15 19.85
N ASP A 176 -6.98 -6.20 19.31
CA ASP A 176 -7.10 -4.85 19.88
C ASP A 176 -7.65 -4.88 21.32
N LYS A 177 -8.65 -5.74 21.59
CA LYS A 177 -9.20 -5.94 22.93
C LYS A 177 -8.15 -6.49 23.88
N ALA A 178 -7.40 -7.52 23.48
CA ALA A 178 -6.34 -8.12 24.31
C ALA A 178 -5.22 -7.11 24.62
N ILE A 179 -4.76 -6.35 23.61
CA ILE A 179 -3.76 -5.30 23.81
C ILE A 179 -4.30 -4.21 24.74
N ARG A 180 -5.56 -3.79 24.56
CA ARG A 180 -6.18 -2.78 25.43
C ARG A 180 -6.30 -3.25 26.87
N CYS A 181 -6.66 -4.52 27.10
CA CYS A 181 -6.71 -5.08 28.45
C CYS A 181 -5.33 -5.13 29.11
N LYS A 182 -4.26 -5.42 28.35
CA LYS A 182 -2.90 -5.54 28.89
C LYS A 182 -2.17 -4.19 29.05
N ALA A 183 -2.29 -3.31 28.06
CA ALA A 183 -1.53 -2.07 27.95
C ALA A 183 -2.37 -0.80 28.19
N GLY A 184 -3.68 -0.93 28.44
CA GLY A 184 -4.59 0.20 28.64
C GLY A 184 -4.95 0.99 27.38
N VAL A 185 -4.32 0.70 26.23
CA VAL A 185 -4.46 1.49 24.99
C VAL A 185 -4.97 0.67 23.81
N GLY A 186 -5.88 1.26 23.02
CA GLY A 186 -6.34 0.69 21.76
C GLY A 186 -5.40 1.04 20.60
N VAL A 187 -4.98 0.05 19.81
CA VAL A 187 -3.98 0.21 18.73
C VAL A 187 -4.60 0.33 17.32
N ARG A 188 -5.90 0.05 17.20
CA ARG A 188 -6.61 0.11 15.91
C ARG A 188 -6.71 1.53 15.36
N LYS A 189 -6.97 2.51 16.23
CA LYS A 189 -7.20 3.91 15.84
C LYS A 189 -5.90 4.53 15.35
N ARG A 190 -5.95 5.25 14.23
CA ARG A 190 -4.81 6.01 13.71
C ARG A 190 -4.69 7.33 14.47
N ILE A 191 -3.46 7.76 14.72
CA ILE A 191 -3.16 9.05 15.35
C ILE A 191 -3.08 10.07 14.22
N ASN A 192 -4.21 10.69 13.90
CA ASN A 192 -4.31 11.66 12.81
C ASN A 192 -4.19 13.07 13.39
N VAL A 193 -2.99 13.65 13.33
CA VAL A 193 -2.74 15.03 13.72
C VAL A 193 -3.17 15.93 12.55
N LYS A 194 -4.29 16.64 12.72
CA LYS A 194 -4.82 17.54 11.68
C LYS A 194 -4.34 18.96 11.94
N LEU A 195 -3.64 19.54 10.97
CA LEU A 195 -3.11 20.90 11.04
C LEU A 195 -3.52 21.69 9.80
N ARG A 196 -3.67 23.00 9.92
CA ARG A 196 -3.75 23.86 8.73
C ARG A 196 -2.41 23.88 8.03
N PHE A 197 -2.43 24.00 6.70
CA PHE A 197 -1.20 24.04 5.93
C PHE A 197 -0.44 25.34 6.23
N ASP A 198 0.79 25.20 6.67
CA ASP A 198 1.75 26.30 6.82
C ASP A 198 3.10 25.79 6.34
N SER A 199 3.70 26.51 5.38
CA SER A 199 5.01 26.16 4.82
C SER A 199 6.11 26.21 5.87
N CYS A 200 5.92 26.95 6.96
CA CYS A 200 6.91 27.07 8.02
C CYS A 200 6.90 25.85 8.95
N ILE A 201 5.86 25.01 8.96
CA ILE A 201 5.76 23.90 9.93
C ILE A 201 6.47 22.65 9.37
N LYS A 202 7.47 22.14 10.10
CA LYS A 202 8.14 20.87 9.78
C LYS A 202 7.31 19.68 10.26
N LYS A 203 6.90 18.80 9.33
CA LYS A 203 6.16 17.56 9.66
C LYS A 203 6.93 16.63 10.60
N SER A 204 8.26 16.58 10.47
CA SER A 204 9.14 15.74 11.30
C SER A 204 9.04 16.15 12.77
N SER A 205 9.11 17.45 13.08
CA SER A 205 9.01 17.95 14.44
C SER A 205 7.62 17.68 15.04
N ILE A 206 6.53 17.86 14.28
CA ILE A 206 5.18 17.51 14.75
C ILE A 206 5.03 16.00 14.99
N ARG A 207 5.61 15.18 14.10
CA ARG A 207 5.63 13.72 14.31
C ARG A 207 6.38 13.38 15.58
N LYS A 208 7.57 13.95 15.80
CA LYS A 208 8.38 13.73 17.01
C LYS A 208 7.60 14.10 18.28
N MET A 209 6.95 15.27 18.30
CA MET A 209 6.07 15.65 19.42
C MET A 209 4.98 14.60 19.70
N ALA A 210 4.36 14.04 18.66
CA ALA A 210 3.36 12.98 18.83
C ALA A 210 4.00 11.65 19.29
N GLU A 211 5.22 11.34 18.87
CA GLU A 211 5.99 10.18 19.34
C GLU A 211 6.38 10.32 20.82
N ASP A 212 6.75 11.52 21.26
CA ASP A 212 7.06 11.82 22.66
C ASP A 212 5.82 11.65 23.56
N VAL A 213 4.64 12.07 23.08
CA VAL A 213 3.36 11.80 23.79
C VAL A 213 3.08 10.31 23.92
N ILE A 214 3.37 9.52 22.88
CA ILE A 214 3.16 8.07 22.91
C ILE A 214 4.12 7.43 23.91
N GLU A 215 5.39 7.80 23.90
CA GLU A 215 6.39 7.26 24.82
C GLU A 215 6.03 7.59 26.28
N ALA A 216 5.53 8.81 26.54
CA ALA A 216 5.11 9.22 27.87
C ALA A 216 3.84 8.50 28.38
N ARG A 217 2.94 8.07 27.47
CA ARG A 217 1.63 7.49 27.85
C ARG A 217 1.56 5.97 27.75
N VAL A 218 2.45 5.33 27.00
CA VAL A 218 2.37 3.89 26.68
C VAL A 218 3.59 3.19 27.28
N THR A 219 3.37 2.46 28.36
CA THR A 219 4.42 1.75 29.10
C THR A 219 5.03 0.59 28.31
N ASP A 220 4.23 -0.13 27.51
CA ASP A 220 4.72 -1.22 26.67
C ASP A 220 5.44 -0.68 25.43
N ARG A 221 6.77 -0.88 25.39
CA ARG A 221 7.65 -0.40 24.31
C ARG A 221 7.29 -0.95 22.92
N ALA A 222 6.80 -2.19 22.83
CA ALA A 222 6.41 -2.78 21.55
C ALA A 222 5.11 -2.15 21.03
N VAL A 223 4.14 -1.91 21.92
CA VAL A 223 2.90 -1.19 21.61
C VAL A 223 3.19 0.26 21.22
N ALA A 224 4.07 0.95 21.96
CA ALA A 224 4.51 2.31 21.63
C ALA A 224 5.13 2.37 20.23
N LYS A 225 6.10 1.49 19.93
CA LYS A 225 6.73 1.39 18.60
C LYS A 225 5.71 1.14 17.50
N PHE A 226 4.72 0.26 17.73
CA PHE A 226 3.64 0.03 16.77
C PHE A 226 2.80 1.30 16.55
N LEU A 227 2.40 2.00 17.62
CA LEU A 227 1.61 3.24 17.52
C LEU A 227 2.34 4.36 16.79
N ARG A 228 3.68 4.48 16.90
CA ARG A 228 4.48 5.44 16.12
C ARG A 228 4.27 5.28 14.61
N THR A 229 4.21 4.04 14.12
CA THR A 229 3.92 3.75 12.70
C THR A 229 2.53 4.19 12.24
N ARG A 230 1.62 4.43 13.20
CA ARG A 230 0.22 4.82 12.96
C ARG A 230 0.01 6.32 13.00
N ILE A 231 1.04 7.11 13.29
CA ILE A 231 0.99 8.58 13.24
C ILE A 231 0.89 9.04 11.80
N ARG A 232 -0.10 9.90 11.54
CA ARG A 232 -0.28 10.60 10.27
C ARG A 232 -0.49 12.08 10.52
N ILE A 233 0.35 12.89 9.90
CA ILE A 233 0.17 14.34 9.86
C ILE A 233 -0.67 14.66 8.62
N ILE A 234 -1.85 15.23 8.83
CA ILE A 234 -2.81 15.56 7.78
C ILE A 234 -2.89 17.07 7.66
N TRP A 235 -2.51 17.60 6.50
CA TRP A 235 -2.77 18.98 6.16
C TRP A 235 -4.25 19.18 5.83
N THR A 236 -4.85 20.15 6.49
CA THR A 236 -6.17 20.67 6.21
C THR A 236 -6.03 21.92 5.35
N ARG A 237 -6.97 22.11 4.43
CA ARG A 237 -6.99 23.27 3.54
C ARG A 237 -7.08 24.55 4.38
N ASN A 238 -6.33 25.57 4.00
CA ASN A 238 -6.52 26.91 4.56
C ASN A 238 -7.83 27.53 4.08
N ARG A 239 -8.29 28.56 4.79
CA ARG A 239 -9.55 29.20 4.46
C ARG A 239 -9.45 29.92 3.12
N THR A 240 -10.51 29.89 2.32
CA THR A 240 -10.57 30.75 1.14
C THR A 240 -10.97 32.17 1.52
N VAL A 241 -10.71 33.13 0.63
CA VAL A 241 -11.21 34.50 0.76
C VAL A 241 -12.73 34.50 0.95
N GLY A 242 -13.47 33.73 0.14
CA GLY A 242 -14.93 33.60 0.29
C GLY A 242 -15.36 33.07 1.65
N GLU A 243 -14.68 32.05 2.18
CA GLU A 243 -14.97 31.55 3.53
C GLU A 243 -14.73 32.59 4.62
N VAL A 244 -13.87 33.60 4.39
CA VAL A 244 -13.60 34.70 5.32
C VAL A 244 -14.59 35.84 5.14
N LEU A 245 -14.90 36.22 3.90
CA LEU A 245 -15.74 37.37 3.56
C LEU A 245 -17.25 37.09 3.67
N HIS A 246 -17.69 35.91 3.23
CA HIS A 246 -19.12 35.66 3.02
C HIS A 246 -19.90 35.61 4.34
N ASN A 247 -20.82 36.55 4.52
CA ASN A 247 -21.58 36.79 5.75
C ASN A 247 -23.10 36.69 5.56
N GLN A 248 -23.58 36.31 4.37
CA GLN A 248 -24.99 36.28 3.98
C GLN A 248 -25.90 35.44 4.91
N LYS A 249 -25.36 34.39 5.54
CA LYS A 249 -26.11 33.57 6.52
C LYS A 249 -26.46 34.33 7.79
N ARG A 250 -25.60 35.26 8.22
CA ARG A 250 -25.86 36.14 9.37
C ARG A 250 -27.05 37.04 9.04
N PHE A 251 -26.97 37.76 7.92
CA PHE A 251 -28.03 38.66 7.45
C PHE A 251 -29.35 37.98 7.10
N ALA A 252 -29.35 36.70 6.74
CA ALA A 252 -30.57 35.94 6.52
C ALA A 252 -31.36 35.67 7.81
N SER A 253 -30.68 35.63 8.97
CA SER A 253 -31.29 35.33 10.27
C SER A 253 -31.86 36.56 10.97
N ASP A 254 -31.33 37.74 10.65
CA ASP A 254 -31.70 39.00 11.27
C ASP A 254 -33.03 39.53 10.69
N ASN A 255 -33.97 39.89 11.58
CA ASN A 255 -35.32 40.27 11.18
C ASN A 255 -35.44 41.73 10.73
N VAL A 256 -34.59 42.62 11.25
CA VAL A 256 -34.61 44.06 10.96
C VAL A 256 -33.25 44.44 10.39
N GLN A 257 -33.25 45.02 9.20
CA GLN A 257 -32.05 45.51 8.54
C GLN A 257 -32.22 46.99 8.26
N VAL A 258 -31.28 47.81 8.75
CA VAL A 258 -31.23 49.24 8.48
C VAL A 258 -30.28 49.50 7.33
N CYS A 259 -30.67 50.39 6.42
CA CYS A 259 -29.77 50.79 5.33
C CYS A 259 -28.59 51.60 5.89
N ARG A 260 -27.39 51.03 5.83
CA ARG A 260 -26.13 51.70 6.16
C ARG A 260 -25.25 51.98 4.94
N CYS A 261 -25.78 51.75 3.74
CA CYS A 261 -25.01 51.94 2.51
C CYS A 261 -25.06 53.37 1.97
N ARG A 262 -25.69 54.32 2.68
CA ARG A 262 -25.90 55.69 2.21
C ARG A 262 -24.60 56.47 2.05
N ASP A 263 -23.65 56.23 2.94
CA ASP A 263 -22.39 57.00 2.99
C ASP A 263 -21.27 56.32 2.19
N LEU A 264 -21.54 55.14 1.63
CA LEU A 264 -20.59 54.39 0.81
C LEU A 264 -20.64 54.86 -0.65
N ASN A 265 -19.49 55.26 -1.17
CA ASN A 265 -19.29 55.60 -2.57
C ASN A 265 -19.06 54.34 -3.42
N LEU A 266 -20.11 53.53 -3.57
CA LEU A 266 -20.12 52.28 -4.33
C LEU A 266 -21.26 52.30 -5.37
N PRO A 267 -21.13 51.55 -6.48
CA PRO A 267 -22.20 51.45 -7.47
C PRO A 267 -23.54 51.00 -6.87
N ARG A 268 -24.62 51.62 -7.34
CA ARG A 268 -25.98 51.45 -6.77
C ARG A 268 -26.99 50.99 -7.79
N CYS A 269 -27.98 50.25 -7.30
CA CYS A 269 -29.22 49.89 -7.98
C CYS A 269 -30.37 50.31 -7.06
N ASP A 270 -31.32 51.10 -7.58
CA ASP A 270 -32.45 51.66 -6.81
C ASP A 270 -32.04 52.40 -5.53
N GLY A 271 -30.97 53.20 -5.60
CA GLY A 271 -30.45 53.97 -4.47
C GLY A 271 -29.67 53.17 -3.42
N HIS A 272 -29.55 51.84 -3.58
CA HIS A 272 -28.85 50.94 -2.68
C HIS A 272 -27.62 50.29 -3.32
N VAL A 273 -26.59 49.99 -2.51
CA VAL A 273 -25.38 49.32 -3.01
C VAL A 273 -25.69 47.90 -3.47
N VAL A 274 -25.37 47.62 -4.74
CA VAL A 274 -25.38 46.28 -5.34
C VAL A 274 -24.26 46.26 -6.39
N THR A 275 -23.10 45.70 -6.05
CA THR A 275 -21.91 45.75 -6.91
C THR A 275 -21.04 44.50 -6.72
N ARG A 276 -20.27 44.13 -7.75
CA ARG A 276 -19.31 43.02 -7.62
C ARG A 276 -17.98 43.51 -7.08
N LEU A 277 -17.32 42.67 -6.30
CA LEU A 277 -15.99 42.96 -5.81
C LEU A 277 -14.97 43.07 -6.95
N SER A 278 -15.17 42.30 -8.02
CA SER A 278 -14.36 42.35 -9.24
C SER A 278 -14.41 43.71 -9.95
N GLU A 279 -15.56 44.40 -9.88
CA GLU A 279 -15.83 45.69 -10.52
C GLU A 279 -15.23 46.87 -9.75
N LEU A 280 -14.83 46.69 -8.49
CA LEU A 280 -14.23 47.77 -7.70
C LEU A 280 -12.79 48.05 -8.18
N PRO A 281 -12.46 49.29 -8.59
CA PRO A 281 -11.11 49.64 -9.07
C PRO A 281 -10.03 49.45 -8.00
N HIS A 282 -10.34 49.79 -6.74
CA HIS A 282 -9.39 49.78 -5.63
C HIS A 282 -9.36 48.45 -4.85
N ALA A 283 -10.16 47.45 -5.23
CA ALA A 283 -10.11 46.16 -4.55
C ALA A 283 -8.81 45.42 -4.93
N PRO A 284 -8.01 44.95 -3.95
CA PRO A 284 -6.82 44.17 -4.21
C PRO A 284 -7.13 42.93 -5.06
N SER A 285 -6.28 42.61 -6.03
CA SER A 285 -6.46 41.47 -6.93
C SER A 285 -6.66 40.14 -6.17
N PHE A 286 -6.00 39.99 -5.01
CA PHE A 286 -6.11 38.81 -4.18
C PHE A 286 -7.52 38.60 -3.60
N VAL A 287 -8.23 39.67 -3.20
CA VAL A 287 -9.57 39.54 -2.59
C VAL A 287 -10.68 39.46 -3.63
N LYS A 288 -10.43 39.93 -4.87
CA LYS A 288 -11.40 39.82 -5.99
C LYS A 288 -11.81 38.38 -6.30
N ASN A 289 -10.92 37.41 -6.07
CA ASN A 289 -11.23 35.99 -6.28
C ASN A 289 -11.51 35.27 -4.94
N SER A 290 -12.77 34.96 -4.66
CA SER A 290 -13.21 34.26 -3.44
C SER A 290 -12.67 32.84 -3.29
N LYS A 291 -12.11 32.24 -4.35
CA LYS A 291 -11.45 30.93 -4.30
C LYS A 291 -9.98 31.01 -3.87
N ASN A 292 -9.38 32.21 -3.86
CA ASN A 292 -8.00 32.38 -3.39
C ASN A 292 -7.87 31.86 -1.97
N ILE A 293 -6.78 31.12 -1.72
CA ILE A 293 -6.52 30.44 -0.45
C ILE A 293 -5.68 31.39 0.40
N THR A 294 -6.20 31.77 1.56
CA THR A 294 -5.47 32.59 2.53
C THR A 294 -4.34 31.79 3.17
N ARG A 295 -3.28 32.48 3.59
CA ARG A 295 -2.28 31.90 4.49
C ARG A 295 -2.73 32.06 5.96
N PRO A 296 -2.29 31.19 6.87
CA PRO A 296 -2.47 31.43 8.30
C PRO A 296 -1.84 32.77 8.70
N ALA A 297 -2.42 33.45 9.69
CA ALA A 297 -1.90 34.72 10.17
C ALA A 297 -0.45 34.55 10.65
N ALA A 298 0.41 35.50 10.27
CA ALA A 298 1.84 35.47 10.55
C ALA A 298 2.19 35.59 12.05
N ARG A 299 1.22 35.99 12.88
CA ARG A 299 1.28 35.79 14.33
C ARG A 299 1.29 34.29 14.55
N ARG A 300 2.53 33.75 14.57
CA ARG A 300 2.99 32.37 14.80
C ARG A 300 1.84 31.41 14.95
N ALA A 301 1.72 30.37 14.11
CA ALA A 301 0.86 29.23 14.42
C ALA A 301 1.03 28.97 15.93
N GLU A 302 0.00 29.26 16.73
CA GLU A 302 0.27 29.40 18.15
C GLU A 302 0.89 28.07 18.59
N PRO A 303 1.98 28.07 19.36
CA PRO A 303 2.49 26.82 19.92
C PRO A 303 1.35 25.99 20.53
N HIS A 304 0.39 26.68 21.15
CA HIS A 304 -0.90 26.15 21.61
C HIS A 304 -1.75 25.45 20.53
N ALA A 305 -1.81 25.92 19.30
CA ALA A 305 -2.54 25.26 18.21
C ALA A 305 -1.89 23.92 17.80
N LEU A 306 -0.56 23.87 17.71
CA LEU A 306 0.17 22.62 17.45
C LEU A 306 -0.02 21.63 18.59
N MET A 307 0.17 22.10 19.83
CA MET A 307 -0.02 21.30 21.05
C MET A 307 -1.45 20.76 21.13
N ARG A 308 -2.47 21.61 20.93
CA ARG A 308 -3.88 21.19 20.93
C ARG A 308 -4.16 20.15 19.85
N ALA A 309 -3.60 20.29 18.65
CA ALA A 309 -3.79 19.32 17.57
C ALA A 309 -3.17 17.95 17.91
N VAL A 310 -1.98 17.93 18.50
CA VAL A 310 -1.33 16.70 18.96
C VAL A 310 -2.08 16.07 20.14
N GLN A 311 -2.49 16.87 21.12
CA GLN A 311 -3.28 16.43 22.28
C GLN A 311 -4.62 15.82 21.85
N GLU A 312 -5.37 16.48 20.97
CA GLU A 312 -6.65 15.95 20.48
C GLU A 312 -6.44 14.65 19.68
N ALA A 313 -5.38 14.57 18.87
CA ALA A 313 -5.05 13.37 18.11
C ALA A 313 -4.66 12.19 19.01
N THR A 314 -4.09 12.45 20.18
CA THR A 314 -3.58 11.44 21.14
C THR A 314 -4.50 11.22 22.34
N ARG A 315 -5.59 11.99 22.48
CA ARG A 315 -6.54 11.94 23.61
C ARG A 315 -7.05 10.54 23.94
N PHE A 316 -7.22 9.69 22.92
CA PHE A 316 -7.73 8.33 23.09
C PHE A 316 -6.74 7.34 23.74
N LEU A 317 -5.47 7.74 23.90
CA LEU A 317 -4.47 6.93 24.61
C LEU A 317 -4.68 6.96 26.13
N GLY A 318 -5.52 7.85 26.67
CA GLY A 318 -5.71 7.99 28.12
C GLY A 318 -4.48 8.55 28.83
N GLY A 319 -4.45 8.46 30.17
CA GLY A 319 -3.33 8.90 31.01
C GLY A 319 -3.19 10.41 31.17
N THR A 320 -2.29 10.81 32.08
CA THR A 320 -1.95 12.23 32.34
C THR A 320 -1.35 12.84 31.09
N THR A 321 -1.78 14.05 30.74
CA THR A 321 -1.25 14.74 29.56
C THR A 321 0.14 15.26 29.87
N PRO A 322 1.20 14.81 29.17
CA PRO A 322 2.53 15.35 29.37
C PRO A 322 2.53 16.83 29.00
N VAL A 323 3.35 17.61 29.69
CA VAL A 323 3.62 19.00 29.30
C VAL A 323 4.32 18.95 27.94
N LEU A 324 3.68 19.53 26.92
CA LEU A 324 4.24 19.57 25.58
C LEU A 324 4.95 20.89 25.36
N THR A 325 6.22 20.81 24.97
CA THR A 325 6.98 21.94 24.47
C THR A 325 7.04 21.82 22.95
N VAL A 326 6.76 22.91 22.24
CA VAL A 326 6.96 22.94 20.79
C VAL A 326 8.46 23.07 20.55
N PRO A 327 9.09 22.13 19.83
CA PRO A 327 10.51 22.23 19.49
C PRO A 327 10.79 23.54 18.75
N GLU A 328 11.90 24.20 19.07
CA GLU A 328 12.31 25.42 18.35
C GLU A 328 12.47 25.17 16.85
N ASP A 329 12.92 23.97 16.48
CA ASP A 329 13.10 23.53 15.11
C ASP A 329 11.79 23.22 14.37
N ALA A 330 10.64 23.23 15.06
CA ALA A 330 9.33 22.94 14.47
C ALA A 330 8.94 23.96 13.40
N TYR A 331 9.54 25.14 13.46
CA TYR A 331 9.42 26.18 12.46
C TYR A 331 10.68 26.24 11.60
N ASP A 332 10.50 26.28 10.28
CA ASP A 332 11.54 26.74 9.38
C ASP A 332 11.63 28.28 9.50
N GLY A 333 12.80 28.78 9.89
CA GLY A 333 13.07 30.21 9.96
C GLY A 333 12.99 30.88 8.58
N ARG A 334 13.13 30.11 7.50
CA ARG A 334 13.00 30.61 6.12
C ARG A 334 11.52 30.72 5.76
N ARG A 335 10.91 31.86 6.09
CA ARG A 335 9.61 32.23 5.52
C ARG A 335 9.79 32.45 4.03
N HIS A 336 9.24 31.55 3.22
CA HIS A 336 8.99 31.86 1.82
C HIS A 336 8.11 33.11 1.76
N GLN A 337 8.56 34.11 1.00
CA GLN A 337 7.77 35.30 0.72
C GLN A 337 6.54 34.86 -0.08
N SER A 338 5.45 34.59 0.62
CA SER A 338 4.17 34.28 0.01
C SER A 338 3.44 35.57 -0.29
N THR A 339 3.00 35.74 -1.54
CA THR A 339 2.11 36.82 -1.98
C THR A 339 0.68 36.67 -1.49
N ALA A 340 0.34 35.50 -0.90
CA ALA A 340 -1.00 35.25 -0.39
C ALA A 340 -1.28 36.06 0.87
N TRP A 341 -2.50 36.63 0.96
CA TRP A 341 -2.91 37.35 2.16
C TRP A 341 -3.26 36.39 3.30
N THR A 342 -2.99 36.83 4.52
CA THR A 342 -3.43 36.20 5.75
C THR A 342 -4.94 36.33 5.92
N THR A 343 -5.54 35.45 6.73
CA THR A 343 -6.94 35.60 7.12
C THR A 343 -7.22 36.96 7.77
N ASP A 344 -6.27 37.52 8.51
CA ASP A 344 -6.45 38.80 9.21
C ASP A 344 -6.33 39.99 8.25
N GLU A 345 -5.37 39.98 7.32
CA GLU A 345 -5.28 41.01 6.25
C GLU A 345 -6.59 41.07 5.43
N VAL A 346 -7.18 39.92 5.09
CA VAL A 346 -8.47 39.87 4.38
C VAL A 346 -9.60 40.46 5.23
N LYS A 347 -9.66 40.17 6.54
CA LYS A 347 -10.66 40.74 7.44
C LYS A 347 -10.49 42.24 7.64
N THR A 348 -9.26 42.70 7.85
CA THR A 348 -8.94 44.12 8.02
C THR A 348 -9.32 44.91 6.78
N TRP A 349 -9.08 44.37 5.59
CA TRP A 349 -9.56 45.02 4.36
C TRP A 349 -11.08 44.98 4.22
N ALA A 350 -11.73 43.91 4.69
CA ALA A 350 -13.18 43.75 4.60
C ALA A 350 -13.97 44.57 5.62
N SER A 351 -13.33 45.10 6.68
CA SER A 351 -14.02 45.84 7.73
C SER A 351 -14.68 47.13 7.21
N GLN A 352 -14.15 47.72 6.15
CA GLN A 352 -14.80 48.86 5.47
C GLN A 352 -16.17 48.52 4.84
N PHE A 353 -16.52 47.23 4.73
CA PHE A 353 -17.79 46.73 4.21
C PHE A 353 -18.56 45.91 5.26
N GLU A 354 -18.26 46.06 6.55
CA GLU A 354 -18.86 45.21 7.60
C GLU A 354 -20.39 45.35 7.72
N ASP A 355 -20.91 46.52 7.35
CA ASP A 355 -22.33 46.84 7.29
C ASP A 355 -23.02 46.40 5.99
N LEU A 356 -22.29 45.76 5.06
CA LEU A 356 -22.82 45.21 3.82
C LEU A 356 -22.88 43.68 3.85
N VAL A 357 -23.78 43.13 3.05
CA VAL A 357 -23.86 41.70 2.80
C VAL A 357 -22.84 41.33 1.74
N MET A 358 -21.85 40.52 2.12
CA MET A 358 -20.90 39.85 1.24
C MET A 358 -21.43 38.45 0.94
N THR A 359 -21.80 38.19 -0.30
CA THR A 359 -22.37 36.89 -0.71
C THR A 359 -21.65 36.34 -1.95
N PRO A 360 -21.51 35.01 -2.10
CA PRO A 360 -21.10 34.42 -3.38
C PRO A 360 -22.12 34.74 -4.48
N ILE A 361 -21.74 34.47 -5.73
CA ILE A 361 -22.62 34.55 -6.91
C ILE A 361 -22.94 33.14 -7.42
N ASP A 362 -24.22 32.86 -7.72
CA ASP A 362 -24.63 31.56 -8.24
C ASP A 362 -23.97 31.27 -9.60
N ARG A 363 -23.32 30.11 -9.72
CA ARG A 363 -22.51 29.67 -10.87
C ARG A 363 -21.23 30.49 -11.16
N ASN A 364 -20.94 31.55 -10.41
CA ASN A 364 -19.65 32.24 -10.42
C ASN A 364 -19.05 32.30 -9.00
N GLN A 365 -18.61 31.14 -8.52
CA GLN A 365 -18.06 30.99 -7.16
C GLN A 365 -16.70 31.69 -6.94
N GLY A 366 -16.14 32.29 -7.99
CA GLY A 366 -14.90 33.07 -7.89
C GLY A 366 -15.15 34.52 -7.49
N ASP A 367 -16.38 35.03 -7.59
CA ASP A 367 -16.67 36.44 -7.33
C ASP A 367 -17.56 36.61 -6.09
N THR A 368 -17.52 37.80 -5.51
CA THR A 368 -18.30 38.19 -4.33
C THR A 368 -19.10 39.44 -4.65
N THR A 369 -20.38 39.47 -4.28
CA THR A 369 -21.21 40.67 -4.40
C THR A 369 -21.31 41.37 -3.04
N LEU A 370 -21.17 42.69 -3.06
CA LEU A 370 -21.51 43.58 -1.96
C LEU A 370 -22.94 44.08 -2.16
N ILE A 371 -23.80 43.84 -1.17
CA ILE A 371 -25.23 44.14 -1.26
C ILE A 371 -25.68 44.87 0.00
N CYS A 372 -26.50 45.91 -0.16
CA CYS A 372 -27.19 46.56 0.93
C CYS A 372 -28.05 45.54 1.72
N PRO A 373 -27.99 45.52 3.07
CA PRO A 373 -28.80 44.61 3.87
C PRO A 373 -30.31 44.70 3.62
N VAL A 374 -30.83 45.89 3.27
CA VAL A 374 -32.25 46.09 2.93
C VAL A 374 -32.63 45.36 1.64
N ILE A 375 -31.83 45.49 0.58
CA ILE A 375 -32.04 44.76 -0.69
C ILE A 375 -31.96 43.26 -0.46
N TYR A 376 -30.97 42.80 0.32
CA TYR A 376 -30.81 41.40 0.66
C TYR A 376 -32.02 40.85 1.44
N ARG A 377 -32.51 41.59 2.44
CA ARG A 377 -33.68 41.21 3.24
C ARG A 377 -34.96 41.18 2.40
N HIS A 378 -35.15 42.16 1.52
CA HIS A 378 -36.27 42.19 0.57
C HIS A 378 -36.26 40.98 -0.36
N ALA A 379 -35.09 40.66 -0.91
CA ALA A 379 -34.91 39.48 -1.75
C ALA A 379 -35.19 38.17 -0.99
N PHE A 380 -34.68 38.05 0.24
CA PHE A 380 -34.98 36.92 1.12
C PHE A 380 -36.47 36.81 1.43
N GLY A 381 -37.12 37.95 1.70
CA GLY A 381 -38.56 38.09 1.89
C GLY A 381 -39.34 37.55 0.70
N LYS A 382 -39.06 38.06 -0.51
CA LYS A 382 -39.71 37.61 -1.75
C LYS A 382 -39.52 36.13 -2.02
N VAL A 383 -38.34 35.58 -1.73
CA VAL A 383 -38.02 34.19 -2.07
C VAL A 383 -38.63 33.20 -1.08
N PHE A 384 -38.61 33.52 0.21
CA PHE A 384 -39.05 32.61 1.28
C PHE A 384 -40.26 33.12 2.07
N LEU A 385 -40.23 34.36 2.57
CA LEU A 385 -41.20 34.80 3.59
C LEU A 385 -42.56 35.21 3.02
N TRP A 386 -42.57 35.78 1.83
CA TRP A 386 -43.77 36.25 1.13
C TRP A 386 -44.17 35.35 -0.03
N ASN A 387 -43.50 34.20 -0.14
CA ASN A 387 -43.79 33.21 -1.16
C ASN A 387 -44.77 32.19 -0.58
N THR A 388 -45.94 32.10 -1.21
CA THR A 388 -47.06 31.23 -0.78
C THR A 388 -46.72 29.74 -0.78
N ASN A 389 -45.61 29.34 -1.40
CA ASN A 389 -45.10 27.97 -1.36
C ASN A 389 -44.43 27.61 -0.02
N TYR A 390 -44.27 28.56 0.88
CA TYR A 390 -43.67 28.34 2.20
C TYR A 390 -44.63 28.79 3.32
N GLU A 391 -44.60 28.05 4.42
CA GLU A 391 -45.38 28.32 5.61
C GLU A 391 -44.47 28.82 6.75
N ALA A 392 -44.94 29.84 7.47
CA ALA A 392 -44.26 30.33 8.66
C ALA A 392 -44.63 29.48 9.89
N VAL A 393 -43.73 28.57 10.27
CA VAL A 393 -43.94 27.63 11.40
C VAL A 393 -43.41 28.17 12.75
N GLY A 394 -43.25 29.50 12.87
CA GLY A 394 -42.76 30.16 14.09
C GLY A 394 -41.34 30.75 14.01
N THR A 395 -40.83 31.16 15.17
CA THR A 395 -39.57 31.88 15.35
C THR A 395 -38.39 30.94 15.59
N GLY A 396 -37.19 31.50 15.79
CA GLY A 396 -36.00 30.72 16.15
C GLY A 396 -36.12 30.02 17.51
N GLU A 397 -36.86 30.62 18.43
CA GLU A 397 -37.05 30.12 19.79
C GLU A 397 -37.97 28.89 19.82
N ASP A 398 -38.85 28.77 18.82
CA ASP A 398 -39.76 27.64 18.64
C ASP A 398 -39.09 26.41 18.02
N GLU A 399 -37.81 26.48 17.60
CA GLU A 399 -37.11 25.35 16.97
C GLU A 399 -37.18 24.06 17.79
N PRO A 400 -36.87 24.07 19.10
CA PRO A 400 -36.87 22.85 19.89
C PRO A 400 -38.25 22.21 19.96
N ALA A 401 -39.31 23.02 20.10
CA ALA A 401 -40.69 22.55 20.12
C ALA A 401 -41.10 21.96 18.76
N ASN A 402 -40.79 22.66 17.67
CA ASN A 402 -41.05 22.20 16.31
C ASN A 402 -40.28 20.92 15.97
N MET A 403 -39.04 20.78 16.42
CA MET A 403 -38.23 19.59 16.26
C MET A 403 -38.75 18.42 17.10
N ALA A 404 -39.26 18.68 18.31
CA ALA A 404 -39.90 17.66 19.14
C ALA A 404 -41.20 17.16 18.50
N LYS A 405 -42.04 18.06 17.99
CA LYS A 405 -43.24 17.73 17.22
C LYS A 405 -42.89 16.90 15.97
N SER A 406 -41.96 17.38 15.15
CA SER A 406 -41.51 16.67 13.94
C SER A 406 -40.94 15.28 14.25
N LYS A 407 -40.23 15.14 15.38
CA LYS A 407 -39.73 13.83 15.84
C LYS A 407 -40.88 12.91 16.24
N LYS A 408 -41.89 13.43 16.94
CA LYS A 408 -43.08 12.66 17.31
C LYS A 408 -43.80 12.17 16.05
N ASP A 409 -44.09 13.06 15.11
CA ASP A 409 -44.75 12.71 13.83
C ASP A 409 -43.94 11.67 13.05
N PHE A 410 -42.61 11.82 13.00
CA PHE A 410 -41.71 10.85 12.38
C PHE A 410 -41.81 9.44 13.00
N ILE A 411 -42.04 9.37 14.31
CA ILE A 411 -42.21 8.11 15.04
C ILE A 411 -43.59 7.53 14.79
N ASP A 412 -44.63 8.36 14.94
CA ASP A 412 -46.03 7.97 14.87
C ASP A 412 -46.39 7.44 13.47
N ILE A 413 -45.82 8.02 12.41
CA ILE A 413 -45.97 7.56 11.01
C ILE A 413 -45.11 6.29 10.72
N GLY A 414 -44.26 5.87 11.67
CA GLY A 414 -43.45 4.66 11.52
C GLY A 414 -42.22 4.81 10.62
N LEU A 415 -41.78 6.05 10.33
CA LEU A 415 -40.61 6.32 9.47
C LEU A 415 -39.28 5.83 10.06
N ARG A 416 -39.26 5.43 11.34
CA ARG A 416 -38.12 4.72 11.95
C ARG A 416 -37.70 3.46 11.20
N LYS A 417 -38.64 2.79 10.52
CA LYS A 417 -38.36 1.63 9.66
C LYS A 417 -37.44 2.03 8.49
N LEU A 418 -37.54 3.26 8.01
CA LEU A 418 -36.72 3.81 6.92
C LEU A 418 -35.39 4.41 7.42
N GLY A 419 -35.26 4.75 8.69
CA GLY A 419 -33.98 5.18 9.26
C GLY A 419 -34.12 5.79 10.65
N PRO A 420 -33.02 5.84 11.42
CA PRO A 420 -33.05 6.46 12.73
C PRO A 420 -33.16 7.98 12.63
N TRP A 421 -33.88 8.58 13.59
CA TRP A 421 -33.83 10.00 13.87
C TRP A 421 -32.50 10.36 14.54
N ARG A 422 -31.72 11.28 13.98
CA ARG A 422 -30.41 11.64 14.54
C ARG A 422 -30.57 12.55 15.77
N PRO A 423 -30.00 12.18 16.93
CA PRO A 423 -29.97 13.07 18.08
C PRO A 423 -29.08 14.29 17.76
N GLY A 424 -29.51 15.49 18.16
CA GLY A 424 -28.79 16.73 17.87
C GLY A 424 -28.86 17.21 16.43
N GLY A 425 -29.78 16.66 15.62
CA GLY A 425 -30.14 17.27 14.35
C GLY A 425 -30.77 18.66 14.57
N ARG A 426 -30.59 19.55 13.60
CA ARG A 426 -31.12 20.92 13.62
C ARG A 426 -31.65 21.30 12.25
N MET A 427 -32.57 22.24 12.22
CA MET A 427 -33.03 22.80 10.96
C MET A 427 -31.91 23.69 10.39
N GLY A 428 -31.84 23.77 9.05
CA GLY A 428 -30.81 24.59 8.43
C GLY A 428 -31.23 26.04 8.26
N THR A 429 -30.25 26.93 8.31
CA THR A 429 -30.46 28.37 8.03
C THR A 429 -30.59 28.58 6.53
N ALA A 430 -31.79 28.94 6.07
CA ALA A 430 -32.03 29.33 4.70
C ALA A 430 -31.32 30.66 4.38
N TYR A 431 -30.95 30.86 3.13
CA TYR A 431 -30.37 32.11 2.64
C TYR A 431 -30.58 32.23 1.12
N VAL A 432 -30.37 33.42 0.58
CA VAL A 432 -30.43 33.67 -0.87
C VAL A 432 -29.06 34.05 -1.43
N ILE A 433 -28.84 33.73 -2.70
CA ILE A 433 -27.62 34.07 -3.46
C ILE A 433 -28.05 34.74 -4.77
N PRO A 434 -27.43 35.87 -5.20
CA PRO A 434 -27.71 36.49 -6.49
C PRO A 434 -27.21 35.63 -7.66
N LYS A 435 -27.84 35.73 -8.83
CA LYS A 435 -27.41 35.02 -10.04
C LYS A 435 -26.34 35.77 -10.81
N HIS A 436 -25.50 35.02 -11.53
CA HIS A 436 -24.36 35.61 -12.23
C HIS A 436 -24.72 36.57 -13.37
N LYS A 437 -25.79 36.34 -14.14
CA LYS A 437 -26.13 37.22 -15.26
C LYS A 437 -26.94 38.45 -14.83
N ASP A 438 -27.66 38.34 -13.73
CA ASP A 438 -28.58 39.35 -13.23
C ASP A 438 -28.57 39.28 -11.70
N LEU A 439 -27.98 40.30 -11.07
CA LEU A 439 -27.88 40.40 -9.61
C LEU A 439 -29.23 40.66 -8.95
N GLY A 440 -30.24 41.11 -9.70
CA GLY A 440 -31.62 41.26 -9.25
C GLY A 440 -32.38 39.93 -9.18
N ARG A 441 -31.86 38.86 -9.78
CA ARG A 441 -32.45 37.52 -9.72
C ARG A 441 -31.75 36.66 -8.66
N TRP A 442 -32.54 36.00 -7.82
CA TRP A 442 -32.05 35.29 -6.65
C TRP A 442 -32.24 33.77 -6.76
N ARG A 443 -31.37 33.02 -6.10
CA ARG A 443 -31.48 31.57 -5.93
C ARG A 443 -31.79 31.25 -4.45
N PRO A 444 -32.90 30.57 -4.15
CA PRO A 444 -33.15 30.05 -2.81
C PRO A 444 -32.12 28.97 -2.47
N ILE A 445 -31.54 29.05 -1.26
CA ILE A 445 -30.72 27.98 -0.69
C ILE A 445 -31.26 27.62 0.69
N ALA A 446 -31.76 26.40 0.82
CA ALA A 446 -32.29 25.82 2.05
C ALA A 446 -31.43 24.60 2.45
N PRO A 447 -30.25 24.83 3.05
CA PRO A 447 -29.34 23.73 3.34
C PRO A 447 -29.91 22.86 4.47
N SER A 448 -29.73 21.54 4.42
CA SER A 448 -30.16 20.63 5.49
C SER A 448 -29.04 19.67 5.95
N PRO A 449 -27.83 20.17 6.25
CA PRO A 449 -26.64 19.33 6.50
C PRO A 449 -26.75 18.50 7.78
N SER A 450 -27.55 18.97 8.73
CA SER A 450 -27.78 18.37 10.05
C SER A 450 -29.21 17.88 10.20
N ASP A 451 -29.89 17.57 9.09
CA ASP A 451 -31.27 17.10 9.11
C ASP A 451 -31.37 15.80 9.93
N PRO A 452 -32.24 15.77 10.96
CA PRO A 452 -32.38 14.60 11.82
C PRO A 452 -32.94 13.37 11.08
N ALA A 453 -33.74 13.56 10.03
CA ALA A 453 -34.37 12.54 9.21
C ALA A 453 -33.61 12.24 7.91
N ALA A 454 -32.41 12.79 7.72
CA ALA A 454 -31.64 12.68 6.47
C ALA A 454 -31.47 11.26 5.91
N VAL A 455 -31.40 10.24 6.78
CA VAL A 455 -31.28 8.84 6.33
C VAL A 455 -32.60 8.36 5.71
N ALA A 456 -33.72 8.58 6.40
CA ALA A 456 -35.05 8.20 5.91
C ALA A 456 -35.38 8.95 4.62
N GLN A 457 -35.17 10.28 4.58
CA GLN A 457 -35.38 11.10 3.38
C GLN A 457 -34.58 10.59 2.18
N ARG A 458 -33.30 10.24 2.35
CA ARG A 458 -32.49 9.67 1.25
C ARG A 458 -33.03 8.34 0.75
N ARG A 459 -33.58 7.49 1.62
CA ARG A 459 -34.19 6.22 1.19
C ARG A 459 -35.49 6.45 0.45
N VAL A 460 -36.35 7.35 0.95
CA VAL A 460 -37.59 7.76 0.27
C VAL A 460 -37.28 8.37 -1.09
N ALA A 461 -36.35 9.32 -1.17
CA ALA A 461 -35.96 9.96 -2.42
C ALA A 461 -35.42 8.95 -3.45
N ARG A 462 -34.65 7.95 -3.03
CA ARG A 462 -34.21 6.85 -3.91
C ARG A 462 -35.38 6.00 -4.38
N ALA A 463 -36.29 5.63 -3.48
CA ALA A 463 -37.49 4.86 -3.84
C ALA A 463 -38.36 5.62 -4.85
N LEU A 464 -38.64 6.91 -4.59
CA LEU A 464 -39.37 7.78 -5.52
C LEU A 464 -38.66 7.91 -6.86
N HIS A 465 -37.33 8.06 -6.87
CA HIS A 465 -36.57 8.11 -8.11
C HIS A 465 -36.69 6.82 -8.92
N TYR A 466 -36.62 5.65 -8.28
CA TYR A 466 -36.85 4.37 -8.95
C TYR A 466 -38.27 4.23 -9.49
N LEU A 467 -39.29 4.71 -8.77
CA LEU A 467 -40.66 4.74 -9.24
C LEU A 467 -40.80 5.65 -10.47
N LEU A 468 -40.26 6.87 -10.42
CA LEU A 468 -40.32 7.82 -11.53
C LEU A 468 -39.61 7.29 -12.79
N ILE A 469 -38.43 6.67 -12.65
CA ILE A 469 -37.72 6.05 -13.78
C ILE A 469 -38.54 4.91 -14.40
N ARG A 470 -39.27 4.15 -13.57
CA ARG A 470 -40.07 3.01 -14.05
C ARG A 470 -41.42 3.44 -14.65
N LEU A 471 -41.94 4.60 -14.27
CA LEU A 471 -43.18 5.17 -14.80
C LEU A 471 -42.97 5.97 -16.11
N SER A 472 -41.74 6.25 -16.50
CA SER A 472 -41.43 6.93 -17.77
C SER A 472 -41.33 5.98 -18.97
N ALA A 473 -41.95 4.81 -18.88
CA ALA A 473 -42.21 3.86 -19.95
C ALA A 473 -43.72 3.61 -19.98
#